data_AF-A0A7V6V352-F1
#
_entry.id   AF-A0A7V6V352-F1
#
_cell.length_a   1.000
_cell.length_b   1.000
_cell.length_c   1.000
_cell.angle_alpha   90.00
_cell.angle_beta   90.00
_cell.angle_gamma   90.00
#
_symmetry.space_group_name_H-M   'P 1'
#
loop_
_entity.id
_entity.type
_entity.pdbx_description
1 polymer ?
#
loop_
_entity_poly.entity_id
_entity_poly.type
_entity_poly.pdbx_seq_one_letter_code
_entity_poly.pdbx_strand_id
1 'polypeptide(L)'
;MKKLILLFILMWISFNSISQVYLINKNYCIVTSNAYLIVNGHLINESNGNLNLTGANSNVIVQNNLTNNGSINSYGIIDLYGDWINNSTCT
;
A
#
# COMPACT_ATOMS: atom_id res chain seq x y z
N MET A 1 23.68 -36.26 4.14
CA MET A 1 22.72 -36.02 3.05
C MET A 1 21.49 -35.21 3.49
N LYS A 2 20.69 -35.64 4.48
CA LYS A 2 19.47 -34.91 4.91
C LYS A 2 19.71 -33.43 5.30
N LYS A 3 20.80 -33.13 6.01
CA LYS A 3 21.19 -31.75 6.38
C LYS A 3 21.58 -30.87 5.17
N LEU A 4 22.16 -31.47 4.13
CA LEU A 4 22.56 -30.77 2.90
C LEU A 4 21.34 -30.41 2.04
N ILE A 5 20.36 -31.32 1.97
CA ILE A 5 19.08 -31.09 1.30
C ILE A 5 18.31 -29.96 1.98
N LEU A 6 18.25 -29.97 3.32
CA LEU A 6 17.60 -28.90 4.09
C LEU A 6 18.26 -27.54 3.83
N LEU A 7 19.59 -27.49 3.76
CA LEU A 7 20.34 -26.27 3.44
C LEU A 7 20.01 -25.74 2.04
N PHE A 8 19.91 -26.62 1.04
CA PHE A 8 19.51 -26.24 -0.32
C PHE A 8 18.09 -25.68 -0.39
N ILE A 9 17.15 -26.26 0.36
CA ILE A 9 15.76 -25.78 0.43
C ILE A 9 15.71 -24.40 1.09
N LEU A 10 16.43 -24.18 2.19
CA LEU A 10 16.51 -22.89 2.88
C LEU A 10 17.13 -21.80 1.99
N MET A 11 18.16 -22.14 1.21
CA MET A 11 18.73 -21.24 0.20
C MET A 11 17.72 -20.92 -0.91
N TRP A 12 16.99 -21.93 -1.41
CA TRP A 12 15.95 -21.70 -2.42
C TRP A 12 14.84 -20.78 -1.95
N ILE A 13 14.36 -20.92 -0.70
CA ILE A 13 13.33 -20.03 -0.15
C ILE A 13 13.86 -18.59 -0.07
N SER A 14 15.11 -18.40 0.36
CA SER A 14 15.70 -17.07 0.49
C SER A 14 15.93 -16.36 -0.85
N PHE A 15 16.16 -17.10 -1.95
CA PHE A 15 16.24 -16.52 -3.30
C PHE A 15 14.88 -16.16 -3.91
N ASN A 16 13.78 -16.77 -3.44
CA ASN A 16 12.43 -16.53 -3.98
C ASN A 16 11.60 -15.53 -3.15
N SER A 17 12.14 -15.00 -2.06
CA SER A 17 11.52 -13.93 -1.28
C SER A 17 11.57 -12.62 -2.05
N ILE A 18 10.60 -12.37 -2.94
CA ILE A 18 10.41 -11.03 -3.52
C ILE A 18 10.00 -10.11 -2.37
N SER A 19 10.87 -9.17 -2.02
CA SER A 19 10.54 -8.12 -1.05
C SER A 19 9.40 -7.26 -1.62
N GLN A 20 8.32 -7.14 -0.86
CA GLN A 20 7.22 -6.24 -1.18
C GLN A 20 7.40 -4.93 -0.39
N VAL A 21 7.20 -3.79 -1.06
CA VAL A 21 7.24 -2.46 -0.44
C VAL A 21 5.84 -2.08 0.02
N TYR A 22 5.75 -1.52 1.22
CA TYR A 22 4.48 -1.09 1.82
C TYR A 22 4.59 0.34 2.36
N LEU A 23 3.61 1.18 2.03
CA LEU A 23 3.30 2.39 2.79
C LEU A 23 2.09 2.11 3.68
N ILE A 24 2.26 2.24 5.00
CA ILE A 24 1.20 1.96 5.98
C ILE A 24 0.78 3.27 6.65
N ASN A 25 -0.43 3.75 6.35
CA ASN A 25 -1.06 4.86 7.06
C ASN A 25 -1.83 4.35 8.27
N LYS A 26 -1.30 4.61 9.47
CA LYS A 26 -1.93 4.20 10.74
C LYS A 26 -2.87 5.25 11.35
N ASN A 27 -2.77 6.51 10.93
CA ASN A 27 -3.54 7.61 11.53
C ASN A 27 -3.91 8.67 10.50
N TYR A 28 -2.94 9.41 9.97
CA TYR A 28 -3.19 10.44 8.96
C TYR A 28 -2.15 10.43 7.85
N CYS A 29 -2.64 10.52 6.62
CA CYS A 29 -1.87 10.85 5.43
C CYS A 29 -2.63 11.94 4.68
N ILE A 30 -2.01 13.11 4.52
CA ILE A 30 -2.63 14.25 3.84
C ILE A 30 -1.79 14.55 2.61
N VAL A 31 -2.41 14.48 1.44
CA VAL A 31 -1.82 14.91 0.17
C VAL A 31 -2.50 16.19 -0.24
N THR A 32 -1.76 17.30 -0.14
CA THR A 32 -2.27 18.64 -0.42
C THR A 32 -2.28 18.94 -1.92
N SER A 33 -2.95 20.04 -2.31
CA SER A 33 -3.00 20.48 -3.72
C SER A 33 -1.61 20.57 -4.34
N ASN A 34 -1.49 20.10 -5.58
CA ASN A 34 -0.24 20.04 -6.34
C ASN A 34 0.87 19.18 -5.72
N ALA A 35 0.52 18.28 -4.77
CA ALA A 35 1.43 17.29 -4.24
C ALA A 35 1.15 15.90 -4.82
N TYR A 36 2.21 15.10 -4.93
CA TYR A 36 2.17 13.73 -5.40
C TYR A 36 2.70 12.80 -4.32
N LEU A 37 1.93 11.78 -3.98
CA LEU A 37 2.38 10.63 -3.21
C LEU A 37 2.51 9.43 -4.16
N ILE A 38 3.75 8.98 -4.38
CA ILE A 38 4.02 7.83 -5.23
C ILE A 38 4.45 6.67 -4.35
N VAL A 39 3.66 5.60 -4.34
CA VAL A 39 3.92 4.36 -3.61
C VAL A 39 4.31 3.29 -4.62
N ASN A 40 5.61 3.01 -4.70
CA ASN A 40 6.14 1.93 -5.56
C ASN A 40 5.96 0.55 -4.89
N GLY A 41 4.74 0.23 -4.51
CA GLY A 41 4.37 -0.93 -3.70
C GLY A 41 2.90 -0.86 -3.28
N HIS A 42 2.57 -1.50 -2.17
CA HIS A 42 1.22 -1.49 -1.62
C HIS A 42 0.97 -0.28 -0.73
N LEU A 43 -0.24 0.26 -0.78
CA LEU A 43 -0.73 1.23 0.20
C LEU A 43 -1.73 0.54 1.13
N ILE A 44 -1.48 0.59 2.44
CA ILE A 44 -2.42 0.12 3.46
C ILE A 44 -2.89 1.31 4.27
N ASN A 45 -4.17 1.63 4.19
CA ASN A 45 -4.84 2.55 5.12
C ASN A 45 -5.49 1.71 6.22
N GLU A 46 -4.90 1.69 7.42
CA GLU A 46 -5.43 0.90 8.55
C GLU A 46 -6.76 1.45 9.06
N SER A 47 -7.42 0.74 9.99
CA SER A 47 -8.75 1.10 10.50
C SER A 47 -8.83 2.49 11.11
N ASN A 48 -7.76 2.96 11.76
CA ASN A 48 -7.64 4.32 12.30
C ASN A 48 -7.06 5.31 11.28
N GLY A 49 -6.68 4.85 10.09
CA GLY A 49 -6.07 5.65 9.04
C GLY A 49 -7.08 6.52 8.30
N ASN A 50 -6.73 7.79 8.14
CA ASN A 50 -7.42 8.74 7.29
C ASN A 50 -6.47 9.20 6.18
N LEU A 51 -6.74 8.79 4.95
CA LEU A 51 -6.05 9.27 3.75
C LEU A 51 -6.89 10.40 3.13
N ASN A 52 -6.37 11.63 3.19
CA ASN A 52 -7.09 12.81 2.77
C ASN A 52 -6.36 13.53 1.62
N LEU A 53 -6.99 13.58 0.45
CA LEU A 53 -6.51 14.31 -0.72
C LEU A 53 -7.29 15.64 -0.77
N THR A 54 -6.65 16.74 -0.34
CA THR A 54 -7.37 17.95 0.10
C THR A 54 -7.61 19.00 -0.98
N GLY A 55 -7.19 18.79 -2.23
CA GLY A 55 -7.51 19.75 -3.29
C GLY A 55 -7.24 19.27 -4.72
N ALA A 56 -7.61 20.12 -5.68
CA ALA A 56 -7.41 19.85 -7.10
C ALA A 56 -5.92 19.57 -7.38
N ASN A 57 -5.65 18.52 -8.15
CA ASN A 57 -4.30 18.01 -8.45
C ASN A 57 -3.49 17.50 -7.23
N SER A 58 -4.18 17.03 -6.17
CA SER A 58 -3.54 16.14 -5.20
C SER A 58 -3.61 14.70 -5.73
N ASN A 59 -2.47 14.06 -5.93
CA ASN A 59 -2.40 12.78 -6.61
C ASN A 59 -1.75 11.71 -5.74
N VAL A 60 -2.40 10.55 -5.63
CA VAL A 60 -1.81 9.35 -5.04
C VAL A 60 -1.66 8.32 -6.15
N ILE A 61 -0.44 7.85 -6.38
CA ILE A 61 -0.12 6.84 -7.38
C ILE A 61 0.37 5.60 -6.65
N VAL A 62 -0.34 4.48 -6.80
CA VAL A 62 -0.01 3.21 -6.13
C VAL A 62 0.26 2.15 -7.19
N GLN A 63 1.50 1.66 -7.22
CA GLN A 63 1.96 0.70 -8.23
C GLN A 63 1.55 -0.76 -7.94
N ASN A 64 0.82 -0.99 -6.84
CA ASN A 64 0.28 -2.30 -6.48
C ASN A 64 -1.08 -2.12 -5.77
N ASN A 65 -1.50 -3.09 -4.96
CA ASN A 65 -2.80 -3.02 -4.29
C ASN A 65 -2.92 -1.88 -3.27
N LEU A 66 -4.12 -1.30 -3.20
CA LEU A 66 -4.58 -0.38 -2.16
C LEU A 66 -5.57 -1.12 -1.25
N THR A 67 -5.19 -1.32 0.01
CA THR A 67 -6.09 -1.85 1.03
C THR A 67 -6.60 -0.71 1.90
N ASN A 68 -7.91 -0.46 1.88
CA ASN A 68 -8.56 0.50 2.75
C ASN A 68 -9.36 -0.20 3.85
N ASN A 69 -8.93 -0.04 5.10
CA ASN A 69 -9.66 -0.47 6.29
C ASN A 69 -10.25 0.71 7.09
N GLY A 70 -9.84 1.95 6.79
CA GLY A 70 -10.27 3.18 7.45
C GLY A 70 -10.99 4.13 6.49
N SER A 71 -10.70 5.44 6.59
CA SER A 71 -11.34 6.47 5.76
C SER A 71 -10.42 6.96 4.63
N ILE A 72 -10.96 7.05 3.41
CA ILE A 72 -10.33 7.76 2.30
C ILE A 72 -11.26 8.89 1.87
N ASN A 73 -10.79 10.13 2.01
CA ASN A 73 -11.50 11.33 1.56
C ASN A 73 -10.70 11.93 0.42
N SER A 74 -11.28 12.01 -0.78
CA SER A 74 -10.54 12.50 -1.94
C SER A 74 -11.30 13.56 -2.72
N TYR A 75 -10.68 14.75 -2.79
CA TYR A 75 -10.96 15.77 -3.80
C TYR A 75 -9.91 15.75 -4.94
N GLY A 76 -8.98 14.79 -4.91
CA GLY A 76 -7.90 14.59 -5.86
C GLY A 76 -8.04 13.28 -6.67
N ILE A 77 -6.94 12.83 -7.26
CA ILE A 77 -6.88 11.63 -8.11
C ILE A 77 -6.11 10.52 -7.40
N ILE A 78 -6.65 9.30 -7.44
CA ILE A 78 -5.94 8.09 -7.01
C ILE A 78 -5.75 7.22 -8.27
N ASP A 79 -4.52 7.15 -8.75
CA ASP A 79 -4.12 6.26 -9.85
C ASP A 79 -3.62 4.94 -9.26
N LEU A 80 -4.36 3.87 -9.52
CA LEU A 80 -4.12 2.54 -8.94
C LEU A 80 -3.82 1.52 -10.04
N TYR A 81 -2.66 0.87 -9.94
CA TYR A 81 -2.22 -0.15 -10.89
C TYR A 81 -2.53 -1.58 -10.44
N GLY A 82 -2.92 -1.78 -9.17
CA GLY A 82 -3.36 -3.06 -8.62
C GLY A 82 -4.84 -3.05 -8.26
N ASP A 83 -5.21 -3.92 -7.30
CA ASP A 83 -6.58 -4.03 -6.82
C ASP A 83 -6.89 -3.01 -5.72
N TRP A 84 -8.10 -2.44 -5.76
CA TRP A 84 -8.67 -1.72 -4.63
C TRP A 84 -9.42 -2.72 -3.73
N ILE A 85 -8.89 -2.95 -2.53
CA ILE A 85 -9.52 -3.79 -1.51
C ILE A 85 -10.14 -2.88 -0.45
N ASN A 86 -11.46 -2.72 -0.46
CA ASN A 86 -12.16 -1.88 0.50
C ASN A 86 -12.85 -2.70 1.58
N ASN A 87 -12.27 -2.72 2.77
CA ASN A 87 -12.83 -3.35 3.97
C ASN A 87 -13.40 -2.31 4.94
N SER A 88 -13.36 -1.01 4.61
CA SER A 88 -13.95 -0.01 5.47
C SER A 88 -15.43 -0.31 5.62
N THR A 89 -15.89 -0.51 6.85
CA THR A 89 -17.32 -0.54 7.14
C THR A 89 -17.84 0.87 6.92
N CYS A 90 -18.55 1.12 5.83
CA CYS A 90 -19.23 2.40 5.61
C CYS A 90 -19.99 2.77 6.90
N THR A 91 -19.65 3.90 7.52
CA THR A 91 -20.53 4.57 8.48
C THR A 91 -21.29 5.68 7.76
#